data_AF-A0A261Y494-F1
#
_entry.id   AF-A0A261Y494-F1
#
_cell.length_a   1.000
_cell.length_b   1.000
_cell.length_c   1.000
_cell.angle_alpha   90.00
_cell.angle_beta   90.00
_cell.angle_gamma   90.00
#
_symmetry.space_group_name_H-M   'P 1'
#
loop_
_entity.id
_entity.type
_entity.pdbx_description
1 polymer ?
#
loop_
_entity_poly.entity_id
_entity_poly.type
_entity_poly.pdbx_seq_one_letter_code
_entity_poly.pdbx_strand_id
1 'polypeptide(L)'
;MGALLALPIELRHDIYVYLHPRDLLILSLTCRVFYFEELNEEFWKRMAKRLPYMPPKKHSKKKEGRQYVISILDTLCESCGYRFSPKYQQFDSLRLCKPCQGLPQFTVIGMGKAKSRYMLDNRDVSRLRHITKTDAKGLAKRYYLLKDVQAASEEKLDRLGTTLEEERRKAAEAFKERKRRRAKRQEARRQLLAAKLAKYGLVIPEASDLCAAYIRDDCQCGSMTLEYVIQETRQDHLLFDHTNYLALLGASYERFWDEFEDEIEVYEIGGREIWAFSRVFAHRLIENEEAMEERAMELLEETEKSDAYKNSPLCACGRRILQAYIPVQPYRMQGTPRSSNAALALPPLPERYTRRHKIIASRYGGQL
;
A
#
# COMPACT_ATOMS: atom_id res chain seq x y z
N MET A 1 -55.71 8.65 37.91
CA MET A 1 -54.93 7.62 37.18
C MET A 1 -55.75 6.39 36.75
N GLY A 2 -56.81 5.99 37.47
CA GLY A 2 -57.61 4.81 37.11
C GLY A 2 -58.20 4.81 35.70
N ALA A 3 -58.65 5.96 35.17
CA ALA A 3 -59.22 6.06 33.82
C ALA A 3 -58.21 5.81 32.69
N LEU A 4 -56.94 6.20 32.87
CA LEU A 4 -55.89 5.96 31.87
C LEU A 4 -55.54 4.47 31.78
N LEU A 5 -55.52 3.78 32.92
CA LEU A 5 -55.23 2.35 33.01
C LEU A 5 -56.40 1.47 32.54
N ALA A 6 -57.60 2.03 32.39
CA ALA A 6 -58.75 1.35 31.82
C ALA A 6 -58.73 1.31 30.27
N LEU A 7 -57.86 2.09 29.63
CA LEU A 7 -57.72 2.09 28.16
C LEU A 7 -57.04 0.80 27.67
N PRO A 8 -57.41 0.31 26.47
CA PRO A 8 -56.66 -0.71 25.74
C PRO A 8 -55.17 -0.36 25.59
N ILE A 9 -54.30 -1.38 25.63
CA ILE A 9 -52.84 -1.21 25.63
C ILE A 9 -52.34 -0.48 24.37
N GLU A 10 -53.01 -0.65 23.24
CA GLU A 10 -52.70 0.01 21.98
C GLU A 10 -52.89 1.53 22.10
N LEU A 11 -54.02 1.97 22.64
CA LEU A 11 -54.31 3.39 22.83
C LEU A 11 -53.40 4.02 23.89
N ARG A 12 -53.05 3.26 24.94
CA ARG A 12 -52.06 3.71 25.93
C ARG A 12 -50.68 3.90 25.28
N HIS A 13 -50.22 2.92 24.50
CA HIS A 13 -48.97 3.05 23.75
C HIS A 13 -48.97 4.25 22.82
N ASP A 14 -50.07 4.51 22.09
CA ASP A 14 -50.18 5.68 21.22
C ASP A 14 -50.06 7.00 21.99
N ILE A 15 -50.69 7.10 23.17
CA ILE A 15 -50.54 8.25 24.07
C ILE A 15 -49.09 8.36 24.56
N TYR A 16 -48.47 7.25 24.98
CA TYR A 16 -47.10 7.24 25.48
C TYR A 16 -46.09 7.68 24.42
N VAL A 17 -46.38 7.49 23.13
CA VAL A 17 -45.49 7.95 22.08
C VAL A 17 -45.34 9.47 22.04
N TYR A 18 -46.27 10.23 22.63
CA TYR A 18 -46.14 11.68 22.79
C TYR A 18 -45.35 12.11 24.03
N LEU A 19 -45.04 11.18 24.94
CA LEU A 19 -44.19 11.46 26.10
C LEU A 19 -42.72 11.33 25.72
N HIS A 20 -41.87 12.16 26.33
CA HIS A 20 -40.44 11.99 26.18
C HIS A 20 -40.05 10.65 26.83
N PRO A 21 -39.22 9.80 26.20
CA PRO A 21 -38.92 8.48 26.75
C PRO A 21 -38.23 8.50 28.12
N ARG A 22 -37.61 9.62 28.49
CA ARG A 22 -37.14 9.85 29.87
C ARG A 22 -38.30 9.88 30.88
N ASP A 23 -39.41 10.51 30.54
CA ASP A 23 -40.57 10.63 31.41
C ASP A 23 -41.23 9.27 31.59
N LEU A 24 -41.26 8.46 30.51
CA LEU A 24 -41.70 7.07 30.59
C LEU A 24 -40.84 6.23 31.54
N LEU A 25 -39.51 6.36 31.44
CA LEU A 25 -38.58 5.70 32.38
C LEU A 25 -38.80 6.14 33.83
N ILE A 26 -39.19 7.40 34.08
CA ILE A 26 -39.52 7.87 35.42
C ILE A 26 -40.88 7.31 35.88
N LEU A 27 -41.85 7.26 34.96
CA LEU A 27 -43.19 6.71 35.22
C LEU A 27 -43.13 5.22 35.54
N SER A 28 -42.25 4.44 34.91
CA SER A 28 -42.10 3.02 35.25
C SER A 28 -41.43 2.77 36.59
N LEU A 29 -40.58 3.67 37.07
CA LEU A 29 -40.02 3.61 38.42
C LEU A 29 -41.08 3.90 39.50
N THR A 30 -42.13 4.65 39.15
CA THR A 30 -43.16 5.13 40.09
C THR A 30 -44.51 4.42 39.95
N CYS A 31 -44.77 3.76 38.82
CA CYS A 31 -46.02 3.04 38.54
C CYS A 31 -45.77 1.66 37.93
N ARG A 32 -46.25 0.61 38.63
CA ARG A 32 -46.05 -0.79 38.25
C ARG A 32 -46.67 -1.16 36.90
N VAL A 33 -47.76 -0.51 36.50
CA VAL A 33 -48.38 -0.79 35.19
C VAL A 33 -47.49 -0.31 34.04
N PHE A 34 -46.93 0.90 34.17
CA PHE A 34 -45.92 1.39 33.22
C PHE A 34 -44.68 0.49 33.21
N TYR A 35 -44.24 -0.03 34.37
CA TYR A 35 -43.14 -0.98 34.41
C TYR A 35 -43.38 -2.23 33.55
N PHE A 36 -44.58 -2.81 33.58
CA PHE A 36 -44.90 -3.98 32.76
C PHE A 36 -45.04 -3.65 31.28
N GLU A 37 -45.61 -2.51 30.94
CA GLU A 37 -45.72 -2.06 29.54
C GLU A 37 -44.36 -1.70 28.94
N GLU A 38 -43.42 -1.21 29.77
CA GLU A 38 -42.04 -1.01 29.37
C GLU A 38 -41.28 -2.30 29.04
N LEU A 39 -41.77 -3.47 29.46
CA LEU A 39 -41.17 -4.74 29.03
C LEU A 39 -41.50 -5.08 27.58
N ASN A 40 -42.42 -4.33 26.94
CA ASN A 40 -42.73 -4.50 25.54
C ASN A 40 -41.63 -3.92 24.63
N GLU A 41 -40.83 -4.81 24.07
CA GLU A 41 -39.74 -4.46 23.16
C GLU A 41 -40.20 -3.71 21.90
N GLU A 42 -41.39 -4.03 21.39
CA GLU A 42 -41.90 -3.41 20.15
C GLU A 42 -42.32 -1.96 20.37
N PHE A 43 -42.75 -1.62 21.60
CA PHE A 43 -42.99 -0.24 22.01
C PHE A 43 -41.69 0.57 21.96
N TRP A 44 -40.61 0.08 22.59
CA TRP A 44 -39.33 0.79 22.59
C TRP A 44 -38.69 0.89 21.21
N LYS A 45 -38.87 -0.09 20.33
CA LYS A 45 -38.44 0.02 18.93
C LYS A 45 -39.18 1.13 18.18
N ARG A 46 -40.50 1.28 18.39
CA ARG A 46 -41.31 2.35 17.80
C ARG A 46 -40.91 3.72 18.35
N MET A 47 -40.72 3.82 19.65
CA MET A 47 -40.27 5.03 20.32
C MET A 47 -38.88 5.46 19.86
N ALA A 48 -37.94 4.51 19.76
CA ALA A 48 -36.60 4.74 19.26
C ALA A 48 -36.58 5.37 17.86
N LYS A 49 -37.42 4.86 16.94
CA LYS A 49 -37.52 5.38 15.56
C LYS A 49 -38.00 6.85 15.50
N ARG A 50 -38.70 7.35 16.51
CA ARG A 50 -39.23 8.72 16.53
C ARG A 50 -38.30 9.74 17.17
N LEU A 51 -37.25 9.31 17.86
CA LEU A 51 -36.29 10.22 18.48
C LEU A 51 -35.35 10.81 17.42
N PRO A 52 -35.35 12.14 17.18
CA PRO A 52 -34.63 12.77 16.07
C PRO A 52 -33.10 12.68 16.20
N TYR A 53 -32.59 12.40 17.39
CA TYR A 53 -31.16 12.32 17.71
C TYR A 53 -30.69 10.89 18.01
N MET A 54 -31.50 9.87 17.69
CA MET A 54 -31.12 8.50 17.99
C MET A 54 -30.10 7.98 16.97
N PRO A 55 -28.91 7.52 17.40
CA PRO A 55 -27.96 6.95 16.47
C PRO A 55 -28.56 5.71 15.80
N PRO A 56 -28.20 5.38 14.54
CA PRO A 56 -28.59 4.11 13.96
C PRO A 56 -28.03 2.97 14.81
N LYS A 57 -28.84 1.93 15.08
CA LYS A 57 -28.38 0.71 15.77
C LYS A 57 -27.28 0.06 14.92
N LYS A 58 -26.00 0.34 15.21
CA LYS A 58 -24.89 -0.39 14.61
C LYS A 58 -25.00 -1.86 15.04
N HIS A 59 -24.77 -2.76 14.08
CA HIS A 59 -25.07 -4.20 14.13
C HIS A 59 -24.43 -5.04 15.26
N SER A 60 -23.82 -4.46 16.29
CA SER A 60 -23.16 -5.19 17.37
C SER A 60 -24.09 -5.34 18.58
N LYS A 61 -24.77 -6.50 18.59
CA LYS A 61 -25.58 -7.09 19.66
C LYS A 61 -27.00 -6.55 19.77
N LYS A 62 -27.95 -7.49 19.87
CA LYS A 62 -29.39 -7.28 20.15
C LYS A 62 -29.57 -6.65 21.54
N LYS A 63 -29.14 -5.40 21.75
CA LYS A 63 -29.61 -4.65 22.90
C LYS A 63 -31.13 -4.52 22.75
N GLU A 64 -31.84 -5.04 23.74
CA GLU A 64 -33.24 -4.75 24.00
C GLU A 64 -33.47 -3.24 23.79
N GLY A 65 -34.52 -2.90 23.04
CA GLY A 65 -34.91 -1.54 22.70
C GLY A 65 -34.94 -0.65 23.92
N ARG A 66 -35.41 -1.16 25.06
CA ARG A 66 -35.40 -0.46 26.34
C ARG A 66 -33.98 -0.10 26.79
N GLN A 67 -33.09 -1.08 26.87
CA GLN A 67 -31.70 -0.87 27.30
C GLN A 67 -30.97 0.11 26.39
N TYR A 68 -31.27 0.06 25.09
CA TYR A 68 -30.73 0.98 24.11
C TYR A 68 -31.20 2.42 24.36
N VAL A 69 -32.51 2.62 24.55
CA VAL A 69 -33.09 3.95 24.85
C VAL A 69 -32.56 4.50 26.18
N ILE A 70 -32.53 3.69 27.24
CA ILE A 70 -31.92 4.07 28.53
C ILE A 70 -30.47 4.49 28.34
N SER A 71 -29.68 3.71 27.58
CA SER A 71 -28.27 4.03 27.35
C SER A 71 -28.03 5.35 26.60
N ILE A 72 -29.04 5.83 25.84
CA ILE A 72 -28.96 7.09 25.10
C ILE A 72 -29.48 8.26 25.92
N LEU A 73 -30.53 8.05 26.71
CA LEU A 73 -31.22 9.09 27.47
C LEU A 73 -30.63 9.33 28.85
N ASP A 74 -29.91 8.35 29.39
CA ASP A 74 -29.17 8.55 30.61
C ASP A 74 -28.05 9.56 30.35
N THR A 75 -28.18 10.69 31.05
CA THR A 75 -27.27 11.82 30.96
C THR A 75 -26.14 11.72 31.98
N LEU A 76 -26.12 10.67 32.81
CA LEU A 76 -25.12 10.51 33.85
C LEU A 76 -23.82 9.95 33.26
N CYS A 77 -22.71 10.61 33.58
CA CYS A 77 -21.38 10.10 33.30
C CYS A 77 -21.11 8.82 34.11
N GLU A 78 -20.72 7.73 33.45
CA GLU A 78 -20.36 6.47 34.11
C GLU A 78 -19.14 6.59 35.02
N SER A 79 -18.30 7.61 34.81
CA SER A 79 -17.11 7.82 35.65
C SER A 79 -17.38 8.70 36.87
N CYS A 80 -18.16 9.78 36.75
CA CYS A 80 -18.30 10.78 37.81
C CYS A 80 -19.76 11.05 38.23
N GLY A 81 -20.74 10.42 37.58
CA GLY A 81 -22.16 10.63 37.84
C GLY A 81 -22.71 11.99 37.39
N TYR A 82 -21.87 12.91 36.88
CA TYR A 82 -22.33 14.23 36.47
C TYR A 82 -23.28 14.16 35.27
N ARG A 83 -24.38 14.92 35.32
CA ARG A 83 -25.34 15.04 34.21
C ARG A 83 -24.76 15.89 33.09
N PHE A 84 -24.60 15.32 31.90
CA PHE A 84 -24.12 16.03 30.71
C PHE A 84 -25.15 15.98 29.58
N SER A 85 -25.13 17.00 28.72
CA SER A 85 -25.96 17.02 27.52
C SER A 85 -25.49 15.92 26.56
N PRO A 86 -26.39 15.10 25.99
CA PRO A 86 -26.03 13.98 25.11
C PRO A 86 -25.45 14.41 23.75
N LYS A 87 -25.14 15.69 23.57
CA LYS A 87 -24.36 16.19 22.44
C LYS A 87 -22.93 15.65 22.54
N TYR A 88 -22.72 14.51 21.88
CA TYR A 88 -21.45 13.98 21.33
C TYR A 88 -20.75 12.79 21.99
N GLN A 89 -20.27 11.95 21.05
CA GLN A 89 -19.30 10.86 21.14
C GLN A 89 -19.62 9.82 22.22
N GLN A 90 -20.69 9.06 21.94
CA GLN A 90 -20.73 7.68 22.38
C GLN A 90 -19.44 7.03 21.88
N PHE A 91 -18.52 6.76 22.81
CA PHE A 91 -17.44 5.82 22.56
C PHE A 91 -18.09 4.42 22.53
N ASP A 92 -18.92 4.18 21.50
CA ASP A 92 -19.88 3.10 21.15
C ASP A 92 -20.56 2.31 22.31
N SER A 93 -20.36 2.69 23.58
CA SER A 93 -20.90 2.08 24.80
C SER A 93 -20.58 2.82 26.10
N LEU A 94 -19.50 3.63 26.18
CA LEU A 94 -19.16 4.38 27.40
C LEU A 94 -19.75 5.79 27.39
N ARG A 95 -20.43 6.15 28.47
CA ARG A 95 -21.02 7.49 28.68
C ARG A 95 -20.09 8.32 29.55
N LEU A 96 -19.27 9.16 28.93
CA LEU A 96 -18.32 10.01 29.64
C LEU A 96 -18.60 11.48 29.35
N CYS A 97 -18.69 12.30 30.38
CA CYS A 97 -18.71 13.76 30.20
C CYS A 97 -17.35 14.24 29.67
N LYS A 98 -17.32 15.43 29.04
CA LYS A 98 -16.09 15.99 28.45
C LYS A 98 -14.88 16.01 29.40
N PRO A 99 -15.01 16.41 30.69
CA PRO A 99 -13.89 16.34 31.63
C PRO A 99 -13.36 14.92 31.82
N CYS A 100 -14.24 13.93 31.96
CA CYS A 100 -13.82 12.55 32.14
C CYS A 100 -13.20 11.95 30.88
N GLN A 101 -13.61 12.36 29.68
CA GLN A 101 -12.98 11.91 28.44
C GLN A 101 -11.49 12.27 28.35
N GLY A 102 -11.06 13.34 29.03
CA GLY A 102 -9.66 13.75 29.10
C GLY A 102 -8.82 12.97 30.11
N LEU A 103 -9.42 12.09 30.92
CA LEU A 103 -8.66 11.34 31.92
C LEU A 103 -7.81 10.24 31.28
N PRO A 104 -6.59 10.00 31.77
CA PRO A 104 -5.67 9.01 31.20
C PRO A 104 -6.28 7.61 31.03
N GLN A 105 -7.10 7.13 31.97
CA GLN A 105 -7.70 5.80 31.89
C GLN A 105 -8.68 5.60 30.71
N PHE A 106 -9.25 6.68 30.17
CA PHE A 106 -10.16 6.64 29.02
C PHE A 106 -9.46 7.00 27.71
N THR A 107 -8.14 7.19 27.74
CA THR A 107 -7.33 7.33 26.53
C THR A 107 -7.45 6.07 25.68
N VAL A 108 -7.44 6.24 24.37
CA VAL A 108 -7.61 5.14 23.42
C VAL A 108 -6.32 4.81 22.71
N ILE A 109 -6.09 3.51 22.51
CA ILE A 109 -4.87 2.98 21.93
C ILE A 109 -5.21 2.09 20.74
N GLY A 110 -4.48 2.25 19.63
CA GLY A 110 -4.67 1.42 18.45
C GLY A 110 -4.17 -0.01 18.66
N MET A 111 -4.78 -0.98 17.97
CA MET A 111 -4.48 -2.42 18.09
C MET A 111 -2.99 -2.76 18.09
N GLY A 112 -2.23 -2.20 17.12
CA GLY A 112 -0.80 -2.47 17.01
C GLY A 112 -0.01 -2.01 18.23
N LYS A 113 -0.33 -0.82 18.76
CA LYS A 113 0.30 -0.27 19.97
C LYS A 113 -0.13 -1.05 21.22
N ALA A 114 -1.39 -1.49 21.31
CA ALA A 114 -1.87 -2.31 22.41
C ALA A 114 -1.06 -3.62 22.50
N LYS A 115 -0.96 -4.36 21.39
CA LYS A 115 -0.19 -5.59 21.33
C LYS A 115 1.29 -5.39 21.65
N SER A 116 1.94 -4.45 20.99
CA SER A 116 3.40 -4.28 21.13
C SER A 116 3.82 -3.70 22.47
N ARG A 117 3.02 -2.78 23.05
CA ARG A 117 3.36 -2.17 24.35
C ARG A 117 2.97 -3.05 25.53
N TYR A 118 1.83 -3.75 25.45
CA TYR A 118 1.27 -4.50 26.58
C TYR A 118 1.40 -6.02 26.42
N MET A 119 2.21 -6.48 25.46
CA MET A 119 2.48 -7.90 25.19
C MET A 119 1.22 -8.75 25.02
N LEU A 120 0.17 -8.15 24.47
CA LEU A 120 -1.09 -8.83 24.17
C LEU A 120 -1.03 -9.49 22.79
N ASP A 121 -1.67 -10.64 22.66
CA ASP A 121 -1.82 -11.34 21.39
C ASP A 121 -3.16 -11.00 20.70
N ASN A 122 -3.46 -11.67 19.59
CA ASN A 122 -4.75 -11.49 18.90
C ASN A 122 -5.95 -11.96 19.75
N ARG A 123 -5.78 -13.02 20.53
CA ARG A 123 -6.84 -13.63 21.33
C ARG A 123 -7.20 -12.73 22.50
N ASP A 124 -6.20 -12.21 23.20
CA ASP A 124 -6.35 -11.26 24.30
C ASP A 124 -7.15 -10.04 23.83
N VAL A 125 -6.67 -9.41 22.75
CA VAL A 125 -7.25 -8.19 22.22
C VAL A 125 -8.64 -8.42 21.60
N SER A 126 -8.92 -9.60 21.07
CA SER A 126 -10.25 -9.94 20.50
C SER A 126 -11.39 -9.95 21.53
N ARG A 127 -11.06 -10.18 22.81
CA ARG A 127 -12.02 -10.17 23.91
C ARG A 127 -12.35 -8.76 24.40
N LEU A 128 -11.51 -7.79 24.06
CA LEU A 128 -11.67 -6.40 24.50
C LEU A 128 -12.73 -5.66 23.67
N ARG A 129 -13.43 -4.75 24.33
CA ARG A 129 -14.30 -3.78 23.65
C ARG A 129 -13.45 -2.84 22.81
N HIS A 130 -13.89 -2.56 21.60
CA HIS A 130 -13.15 -1.72 20.67
C HIS A 130 -14.06 -0.81 19.86
N ILE A 131 -13.46 0.28 19.38
CA ILE A 131 -14.04 1.19 18.41
C ILE A 131 -13.35 1.00 17.08
N THR A 132 -14.15 0.88 16.04
CA THR A 132 -13.66 0.91 14.67
C THR A 132 -13.76 2.32 14.13
N LYS A 133 -12.62 2.90 13.74
CA LYS A 133 -12.57 4.16 12.98
C LYS A 133 -11.91 3.90 11.64
N THR A 134 -12.50 4.44 10.58
CA THR A 134 -11.91 4.40 9.26
C THR A 134 -10.85 5.50 9.16
N ASP A 135 -9.66 5.18 8.65
CA ASP A 135 -8.65 6.19 8.38
C ASP A 135 -8.89 6.90 7.03
N ALA A 136 -8.04 7.89 6.70
CA ALA A 136 -8.12 8.62 5.44
C ALA A 136 -7.98 7.74 4.19
N LYS A 137 -7.46 6.51 4.33
CA LYS A 137 -7.30 5.54 3.24
C LYS A 137 -8.47 4.56 3.16
N GLY A 138 -9.53 4.75 3.94
CA GLY A 138 -10.67 3.83 3.97
C GLY A 138 -10.40 2.57 4.81
N LEU A 139 -9.26 2.45 5.50
CA LEU A 139 -8.92 1.26 6.27
C LEU A 139 -9.54 1.33 7.67
N ALA A 140 -10.32 0.32 8.01
CA ALA A 140 -10.91 0.16 9.33
C ALA A 140 -9.84 -0.16 10.39
N LYS A 141 -9.61 0.77 11.32
CA LYS A 141 -8.69 0.60 12.46
C LYS A 141 -9.45 0.39 13.75
N ARG A 142 -9.00 -0.58 14.55
CA ARG A 142 -9.55 -0.88 15.88
C ARG A 142 -8.77 -0.15 16.98
N TYR A 143 -9.51 0.51 17.86
CA TYR A 143 -9.03 1.25 19.02
C TYR A 143 -9.62 0.66 20.29
N TYR A 144 -8.82 0.53 21.33
CA TYR A 144 -9.18 -0.05 22.61
C TYR A 144 -9.01 0.99 23.72
N LEU A 145 -9.74 0.86 24.81
CA LEU A 145 -9.54 1.69 26.00
C LEU A 145 -8.25 1.26 26.70
N LEU A 146 -7.45 2.25 27.12
CA LEU A 146 -6.17 1.98 27.78
C LEU A 146 -6.35 1.16 29.06
N LYS A 147 -7.36 1.50 29.88
CA LYS A 147 -7.68 0.76 31.11
C LYS A 147 -7.96 -0.72 30.84
N ASP A 148 -8.79 -1.03 29.84
CA ASP A 148 -9.15 -2.41 29.49
C ASP A 148 -7.93 -3.18 28.97
N VAL A 149 -7.03 -2.51 28.24
CA VAL A 149 -5.76 -3.09 27.76
C VAL A 149 -4.78 -3.35 28.89
N GLN A 150 -4.67 -2.44 29.87
CA GLN A 150 -3.82 -2.60 31.05
C GLN A 150 -4.30 -3.78 31.90
N ALA A 151 -5.60 -3.82 32.22
CA ALA A 151 -6.18 -4.91 33.00
C ALA A 151 -5.98 -6.28 32.33
N ALA A 152 -6.16 -6.38 31.00
CA ALA A 152 -5.90 -7.62 30.27
C ALA A 152 -4.40 -8.00 30.21
N SER A 153 -3.51 -7.00 30.25
CA SER A 153 -2.06 -7.23 30.30
C SER A 153 -1.65 -7.78 31.66
N GLU A 154 -2.15 -7.18 32.74
CA GLU A 154 -1.95 -7.64 34.12
C GLU A 154 -2.47 -9.07 34.28
N GLU A 155 -3.72 -9.36 33.88
CA GLU A 155 -4.30 -10.70 33.94
C GLU A 155 -3.47 -11.75 33.17
N LYS A 156 -2.89 -11.36 32.04
CA LYS A 156 -2.01 -12.24 31.25
C LYS A 156 -0.67 -12.48 31.95
N LEU A 157 -0.07 -11.43 32.48
CA LEU A 157 1.23 -11.48 33.15
C LEU A 157 1.15 -12.28 34.46
N ASP A 158 0.05 -12.12 35.20
CA ASP A 158 -0.25 -12.90 36.40
C ASP A 158 -0.36 -14.39 36.07
N ARG A 159 -1.03 -14.75 34.98
CA ARG A 159 -1.10 -16.15 34.50
C ARG A 159 0.26 -16.71 34.11
N LEU A 160 1.15 -15.88 33.58
CA LEU A 160 2.49 -16.29 33.17
C LEU A 160 3.50 -16.31 34.33
N GLY A 161 3.18 -15.66 35.45
CA GLY A 161 4.11 -15.47 36.56
C GLY A 161 5.32 -14.62 36.18
N THR A 162 5.13 -13.60 35.34
CA THR A 162 6.21 -12.76 34.80
C THR A 162 5.84 -11.28 34.84
N THR A 163 6.83 -10.39 34.79
CA THR A 163 6.56 -8.95 34.68
C THR A 163 6.55 -8.46 33.23
N LEU A 164 5.89 -7.32 32.97
CA LEU A 164 5.85 -6.70 31.64
C LEU A 164 7.26 -6.36 31.13
N GLU A 165 8.16 -5.95 32.02
CA GLU A 165 9.54 -5.60 31.69
C GLU A 165 10.37 -6.82 31.29
N GLU A 166 10.21 -7.93 31.99
CA GLU A 166 10.87 -9.20 31.66
C GLU A 166 10.42 -9.73 30.30
N GLU A 167 9.11 -9.73 30.02
CA GLU A 167 8.58 -10.15 28.72
C GLU A 167 9.04 -9.22 27.60
N ARG A 168 9.13 -7.91 27.85
CA ARG A 168 9.75 -6.95 26.91
C ARG A 168 11.22 -7.25 26.66
N ARG A 169 11.98 -7.58 27.70
CA ARG A 169 13.39 -7.96 27.57
C ARG A 169 13.53 -9.24 26.75
N LYS A 170 12.78 -10.29 27.07
CA LYS A 170 12.77 -11.56 26.31
C LYS A 170 12.38 -11.34 24.85
N ALA A 171 11.35 -10.54 24.58
CA ALA A 171 10.93 -10.22 23.22
C ALA A 171 12.01 -9.45 22.45
N ALA A 172 12.70 -8.51 23.10
CA ALA A 172 13.80 -7.76 22.50
C ALA A 172 15.01 -8.64 22.20
N GLU A 173 15.37 -9.55 23.11
CA GLU A 173 16.44 -10.53 22.91
C GLU A 173 16.11 -11.51 21.78
N ALA A 174 14.89 -12.05 21.76
CA ALA A 174 14.43 -12.91 20.69
C ALA A 174 14.43 -12.20 19.33
N PHE A 175 14.07 -10.91 19.29
CA PHE A 175 14.15 -10.11 18.07
C PHE A 175 15.60 -9.90 17.60
N LYS A 176 16.52 -9.55 18.52
CA LYS A 176 17.95 -9.43 18.22
C LYS A 176 18.52 -10.74 17.68
N GLU A 177 18.17 -11.87 18.29
CA GLU A 177 18.64 -13.18 17.87
C GLU A 177 18.07 -13.58 16.50
N ARG A 178 16.78 -13.33 16.23
CA ARG A 178 16.18 -13.54 14.90
C ARG A 178 16.87 -12.70 13.83
N LYS A 179 17.18 -11.43 14.14
CA LYS A 179 17.91 -10.54 13.22
C LYS A 179 19.32 -11.07 12.92
N ARG A 180 20.04 -11.54 13.95
CA ARG A 180 21.37 -12.16 13.79
C ARG A 180 21.31 -13.43 12.93
N ARG A 181 20.34 -14.32 13.18
CA ARG A 181 20.14 -15.53 12.38
C ARG A 181 19.79 -15.21 10.93
N ARG A 182 18.92 -14.22 10.69
CA ARG A 182 18.59 -13.77 9.33
C ARG A 182 19.82 -13.24 8.61
N ALA A 183 20.62 -12.38 9.25
CA ALA A 183 21.85 -11.86 8.67
C ALA A 183 22.86 -12.99 8.32
N LYS A 184 23.07 -13.95 9.24
CA LYS A 184 23.92 -15.12 8.98
C LYS A 184 23.42 -15.96 7.79
N ARG A 185 22.11 -16.16 7.67
CA ARG A 185 21.51 -16.89 6.53
C ARG A 185 21.67 -16.14 5.21
N GLN A 186 21.46 -14.82 5.23
CA GLN A 186 21.64 -13.96 4.06
C GLN A 186 23.10 -13.99 3.58
N GLU A 187 24.06 -13.90 4.50
CA GLU A 187 25.48 -13.98 4.18
C GLU A 187 25.86 -15.36 3.61
N ALA A 188 25.39 -16.45 4.22
CA ALA A 188 25.61 -17.80 3.69
C ALA A 188 25.03 -17.98 2.28
N ARG A 189 23.84 -17.44 2.01
CA ARG A 189 23.22 -17.45 0.66
C ARG A 189 24.01 -16.62 -0.33
N ARG A 190 24.50 -15.45 0.09
CA ARG A 190 25.35 -14.57 -0.72
C ARG A 190 26.64 -15.29 -1.13
N GLN A 191 27.32 -15.93 -0.18
CA GLN A 191 28.54 -16.71 -0.44
C GLN A 191 28.27 -17.90 -1.37
N LEU A 192 27.16 -18.61 -1.17
CA LEU A 192 26.75 -19.72 -2.04
C LEU A 192 26.47 -19.26 -3.47
N LEU A 193 25.74 -18.15 -3.63
CA LEU A 193 25.46 -17.55 -4.93
C LEU A 193 26.75 -17.09 -5.61
N ALA A 194 27.62 -16.38 -4.88
CA ALA A 194 28.91 -15.90 -5.39
C ALA A 194 29.78 -17.07 -5.88
N ALA A 195 29.90 -18.14 -5.06
CA ALA A 195 30.68 -19.32 -5.42
C ALA A 195 30.13 -20.03 -6.67
N LYS A 196 28.82 -20.01 -6.89
CA LYS A 196 28.19 -20.61 -8.07
C LYS A 196 28.35 -19.74 -9.31
N LEU A 197 28.14 -18.43 -9.21
CA LEU A 197 28.34 -17.48 -10.31
C LEU A 197 29.80 -17.44 -10.76
N ALA A 198 30.75 -17.52 -9.83
CA ALA A 198 32.18 -17.57 -10.13
C ALA A 198 32.56 -18.76 -11.03
N LYS A 199 31.84 -19.89 -10.97
CA LYS A 199 32.06 -21.04 -11.88
C LYS A 199 31.76 -20.71 -13.35
N TYR A 200 30.95 -19.69 -13.59
CA TYR A 200 30.60 -19.20 -14.92
C TYR A 200 31.33 -17.90 -15.28
N GLY A 201 32.33 -17.48 -14.49
CA GLY A 201 33.00 -16.20 -14.67
C GLY A 201 32.16 -14.98 -14.32
N LEU A 202 31.03 -15.16 -13.63
CA LEU A 202 30.10 -14.08 -13.26
C LEU A 202 30.37 -13.57 -11.84
N VAL A 203 30.13 -12.28 -11.64
CA VAL A 203 30.13 -11.62 -10.33
C VAL A 203 28.69 -11.23 -9.96
N ILE A 204 28.34 -11.23 -8.66
CA ILE A 204 27.04 -10.73 -8.21
C ILE A 204 26.94 -9.24 -8.54
N PRO A 205 26.00 -8.79 -9.39
CA PRO A 205 25.82 -7.38 -9.65
C PRO A 205 25.22 -6.70 -8.41
N GLU A 206 25.83 -5.62 -7.93
CA GLU A 206 25.34 -4.89 -6.74
C GLU A 206 23.91 -4.36 -6.92
N ALA A 207 23.52 -4.09 -8.17
CA ALA A 207 22.21 -3.58 -8.55
C ALA A 207 21.20 -4.67 -9.00
N SER A 208 21.55 -5.96 -8.96
CA SER A 208 20.62 -7.01 -9.39
C SER A 208 19.51 -7.25 -8.35
N ASP A 209 18.30 -6.81 -8.67
CA ASP A 209 17.09 -7.04 -7.84
C ASP A 209 16.81 -8.52 -7.64
N LEU A 210 17.10 -9.34 -8.66
CA LEU A 210 16.94 -10.79 -8.65
C LEU A 210 17.91 -11.45 -7.64
N CYS A 211 19.20 -11.08 -7.68
CA CYS A 211 20.18 -11.56 -6.70
C CYS A 211 19.82 -11.09 -5.28
N ALA A 212 19.42 -9.83 -5.13
CA ALA A 212 19.02 -9.27 -3.84
C ALA A 212 17.78 -9.97 -3.26
N ALA A 213 16.78 -10.28 -4.08
CA ALA A 213 15.58 -11.00 -3.68
C ALA A 213 15.89 -12.43 -3.21
N TYR A 214 16.76 -13.15 -3.92
CA TYR A 214 17.22 -14.48 -3.52
C TYR A 214 17.96 -14.47 -2.18
N ILE A 215 18.88 -13.51 -2.01
CA ILE A 215 19.64 -13.34 -0.77
C ILE A 215 18.68 -13.05 0.40
N ARG A 216 17.70 -12.15 0.22
CA ARG A 216 16.78 -11.75 1.28
C ARG A 216 15.75 -12.82 1.68
N ASP A 217 15.59 -13.86 0.85
CA ASP A 217 14.57 -14.92 0.97
C ASP A 217 13.15 -14.38 0.85
N ASP A 218 12.94 -13.40 -0.02
CA ASP A 218 11.67 -12.66 -0.10
C ASP A 218 10.61 -13.37 -0.98
N CYS A 219 10.97 -14.41 -1.75
CA CYS A 219 10.00 -15.21 -2.52
C CYS A 219 9.27 -16.22 -1.63
N GLN A 220 8.03 -15.88 -1.27
CA GLN A 220 7.09 -16.81 -0.61
C GLN A 220 6.60 -17.94 -1.53
N CYS A 221 6.91 -17.84 -2.83
CA CYS A 221 6.50 -18.73 -3.90
C CYS A 221 7.30 -20.03 -4.01
N GLY A 222 8.50 -20.11 -3.42
CA GLY A 222 9.43 -21.22 -3.61
C GLY A 222 10.04 -21.34 -5.01
N SER A 223 9.65 -20.50 -5.98
CA SER A 223 10.13 -20.56 -7.36
C SER A 223 11.52 -19.95 -7.57
N MET A 224 12.01 -19.16 -6.61
CA MET A 224 13.31 -18.49 -6.71
C MET A 224 14.42 -19.42 -6.20
N THR A 225 14.72 -20.45 -6.99
CA THR A 225 15.82 -21.39 -6.73
C THR A 225 17.17 -20.76 -7.08
N LEU A 226 18.24 -21.33 -6.53
CA LEU A 226 19.60 -20.90 -6.85
C LEU A 226 19.90 -21.07 -8.34
N GLU A 227 19.45 -22.19 -8.92
CA GLU A 227 19.61 -22.54 -10.33
C GLU A 227 18.91 -21.53 -11.24
N TYR A 228 17.68 -21.15 -10.90
CA TYR A 228 16.94 -20.12 -11.64
C TYR A 228 17.69 -18.79 -11.62
N VAL A 229 18.14 -18.36 -10.43
CA VAL A 229 18.86 -17.09 -10.30
C VAL A 229 20.13 -17.07 -11.12
N ILE A 230 20.89 -18.17 -11.13
CA ILE A 230 22.10 -18.31 -11.95
C ILE A 230 21.76 -18.27 -13.44
N GLN A 231 20.70 -18.97 -13.87
CA GLN A 231 20.29 -19.01 -15.27
C GLN A 231 19.91 -17.62 -15.80
N GLU A 232 19.08 -16.89 -15.06
CA GLU A 232 18.66 -15.53 -15.44
C GLU A 232 19.86 -14.57 -15.43
N THR A 233 20.71 -14.62 -14.40
CA THR A 233 21.91 -13.76 -14.34
C THR A 233 22.87 -14.06 -15.50
N ARG A 234 22.93 -15.32 -15.97
CA ARG A 234 23.70 -15.69 -17.17
C ARG A 234 23.07 -15.14 -18.45
N GLN A 235 21.75 -15.18 -18.57
CA GLN A 235 21.05 -14.60 -19.72
C GLN A 235 21.23 -13.10 -19.77
N ASP A 236 21.06 -12.41 -18.64
CA ASP A 236 21.34 -10.98 -18.51
C ASP A 236 22.79 -10.68 -18.92
N HIS A 237 23.76 -11.41 -18.36
CA HIS A 237 25.15 -11.21 -18.73
C HIS A 237 25.38 -11.45 -20.22
N LEU A 238 24.82 -12.48 -20.85
CA LEU A 238 24.96 -12.68 -22.30
C LEU A 238 24.36 -11.51 -23.09
N LEU A 239 23.22 -10.97 -22.67
CA LEU A 239 22.60 -9.80 -23.31
C LEU A 239 23.48 -8.54 -23.17
N PHE A 240 24.14 -8.35 -22.03
CA PHE A 240 24.97 -7.16 -21.75
C PHE A 240 26.44 -7.28 -22.21
N ASP A 241 27.07 -8.46 -22.10
CA ASP A 241 28.45 -8.72 -22.53
C ASP A 241 28.58 -8.91 -24.04
N HIS A 242 27.46 -9.13 -24.74
CA HIS A 242 27.38 -8.76 -26.14
C HIS A 242 27.46 -7.24 -26.26
N THR A 243 28.68 -6.73 -26.15
CA THR A 243 29.23 -5.64 -26.96
C THR A 243 28.80 -5.75 -28.43
N ASN A 244 28.41 -6.95 -28.90
CA ASN A 244 27.69 -7.15 -30.15
C ASN A 244 26.30 -6.53 -30.22
N TYR A 245 25.54 -6.28 -29.15
CA TYR A 245 24.23 -5.62 -29.29
C TYR A 245 24.38 -4.14 -29.64
N LEU A 246 25.28 -3.43 -28.94
CA LEU A 246 25.65 -2.06 -29.30
C LEU A 246 26.48 -1.98 -30.58
N ALA A 247 27.29 -3.00 -30.91
CA ALA A 247 27.98 -3.06 -32.20
C ALA A 247 27.07 -3.51 -33.36
N LEU A 248 26.01 -4.29 -33.12
CA LEU A 248 24.96 -4.62 -34.09
C LEU A 248 24.06 -3.42 -34.31
N LEU A 249 23.65 -2.74 -33.23
CA LEU A 249 22.96 -1.45 -33.32
C LEU A 249 23.85 -0.43 -34.02
N GLY A 250 25.14 -0.35 -33.67
CA GLY A 250 26.13 0.54 -34.28
C GLY A 250 26.37 0.25 -35.75
N ALA A 251 26.56 -1.02 -36.15
CA ALA A 251 26.75 -1.42 -37.55
C ALA A 251 25.47 -1.28 -38.38
N SER A 252 24.30 -1.48 -37.77
CA SER A 252 23.00 -1.21 -38.41
C SER A 252 22.76 0.28 -38.54
N TYR A 253 23.13 1.07 -37.53
CA TYR A 253 23.11 2.53 -37.60
C TYR A 253 24.10 3.06 -38.62
N GLU A 254 25.33 2.55 -38.70
CA GLU A 254 26.32 2.96 -39.70
C GLU A 254 25.85 2.63 -41.12
N ARG A 255 25.28 1.44 -41.36
CA ARG A 255 24.64 1.13 -42.66
C ARG A 255 23.47 2.04 -42.96
N PHE A 256 22.64 2.32 -41.96
CA PHE A 256 21.53 3.26 -42.11
C PHE A 256 22.04 4.67 -42.42
N TRP A 257 23.10 5.16 -41.76
CA TRP A 257 23.69 6.44 -42.09
C TRP A 257 24.31 6.46 -43.49
N ASP A 258 25.01 5.41 -43.90
CA ASP A 258 25.62 5.30 -45.24
C ASP A 258 24.55 5.22 -46.36
N GLU A 259 23.42 4.57 -46.12
CA GLU A 259 22.33 4.42 -47.10
C GLU A 259 21.54 5.71 -47.31
N PHE A 260 21.51 6.58 -46.30
CA PHE A 260 20.73 7.80 -46.33
C PHE A 260 21.57 9.08 -46.24
N GLU A 261 22.91 9.00 -46.32
CA GLU A 261 23.83 10.15 -46.30
C GLU A 261 23.48 11.15 -47.41
N ASP A 262 23.07 10.65 -48.58
CA ASP A 262 22.70 11.45 -49.75
C ASP A 262 21.30 12.11 -49.65
N GLU A 263 20.46 11.68 -48.70
CA GLU A 263 19.12 12.26 -48.45
C GLU A 263 19.13 13.35 -47.35
N ILE A 264 20.29 13.61 -46.74
CA ILE A 264 20.45 14.62 -45.70
C ILE A 264 20.84 15.95 -46.33
N GLU A 265 19.95 16.94 -46.25
CA GLU A 265 20.25 18.30 -46.65
C GLU A 265 20.90 19.05 -45.49
N VAL A 266 22.15 19.49 -45.68
CA VAL A 266 22.87 20.32 -44.71
C VAL A 266 22.71 21.79 -45.08
N TYR A 267 22.09 22.56 -44.19
CA TYR A 267 21.88 23.98 -44.35
C TYR A 267 22.84 24.75 -43.43
N GLU A 268 23.56 25.73 -43.97
CA GLU A 268 24.39 26.61 -43.14
C GLU A 268 23.61 27.89 -42.80
N ILE A 269 23.29 28.10 -41.53
CA ILE A 269 22.60 29.31 -41.05
C ILE A 269 23.43 29.96 -39.96
N GLY A 270 24.03 31.11 -40.29
CA GLY A 270 24.83 31.91 -39.35
C GLY A 270 26.15 31.24 -38.92
N GLY A 271 26.82 30.52 -39.83
CA GLY A 271 28.09 29.82 -39.55
C GLY A 271 27.92 28.53 -38.74
N ARG A 272 26.69 28.01 -38.64
CA ARG A 272 26.39 26.71 -38.04
C ARG A 272 25.71 25.83 -39.07
N GLU A 273 26.21 24.61 -39.21
CA GLU A 273 25.54 23.57 -39.98
C GLU A 273 24.31 23.08 -39.22
N ILE A 274 23.16 23.15 -39.87
CA ILE A 274 21.89 22.60 -39.41
C ILE A 274 21.53 21.47 -40.35
N TRP A 275 21.44 20.27 -39.79
CA TRP A 275 21.15 19.05 -40.51
C TRP A 275 19.62 18.92 -40.57
N ALA A 276 19.04 19.11 -41.75
CA ALA A 276 17.61 18.98 -41.96
C ALA A 276 17.32 17.61 -42.56
N PHE A 277 16.69 16.75 -41.78
CA PHE A 277 16.20 15.47 -42.26
C PHE A 277 14.96 15.70 -43.11
N SER A 278 14.93 15.14 -44.32
CA SER A 278 13.72 15.17 -45.14
C SER A 278 12.57 14.49 -44.37
N ARG A 279 11.33 14.95 -44.58
CA ARG A 279 10.15 14.32 -43.95
C ARG A 279 10.01 12.84 -44.33
N VAL A 280 10.58 12.44 -45.47
CA VAL A 280 10.69 11.06 -45.95
C VAL A 280 11.71 10.27 -45.12
N PHE A 281 12.87 10.85 -44.81
CA PHE A 281 13.87 10.27 -43.93
C PHE A 281 13.30 10.04 -42.52
N ALA A 282 12.61 11.02 -41.94
CA ALA A 282 12.00 10.87 -40.62
C ALA A 282 10.92 9.76 -40.59
N HIS A 283 10.12 9.66 -41.66
CA HIS A 283 9.11 8.59 -41.77
C HIS A 283 9.74 7.22 -41.94
N ARG A 284 10.81 7.11 -42.74
CA ARG A 284 11.56 5.86 -42.95
C ARG A 284 12.37 5.44 -41.74
N LEU A 285 12.86 6.39 -40.94
CA LEU A 285 13.56 6.12 -39.69
C LEU A 285 12.59 5.56 -38.65
N ILE A 286 11.37 6.11 -38.59
CA ILE A 286 10.26 5.55 -37.79
C ILE A 286 9.86 4.17 -38.32
N GLU A 287 9.69 3.98 -39.63
CA GLU A 287 9.35 2.68 -40.22
C GLU A 287 10.45 1.63 -39.97
N ASN A 288 11.72 2.02 -39.98
CA ASN A 288 12.83 1.11 -39.64
C ASN A 288 12.94 0.86 -38.14
N GLU A 289 12.64 1.84 -37.30
CA GLU A 289 12.55 1.66 -35.84
C GLU A 289 11.40 0.70 -35.52
N GLU A 290 10.23 0.88 -36.14
CA GLU A 290 9.08 -0.03 -36.06
C GLU A 290 9.41 -1.42 -36.61
N ALA A 291 10.13 -1.54 -37.74
CA ALA A 291 10.55 -2.83 -38.28
C ALA A 291 11.63 -3.53 -37.42
N MET A 292 12.52 -2.77 -36.78
CA MET A 292 13.49 -3.29 -35.83
C MET A 292 12.81 -3.72 -34.52
N GLU A 293 11.83 -2.96 -34.04
CA GLU A 293 10.97 -3.33 -32.92
C GLU A 293 10.14 -4.58 -33.26
N GLU A 294 9.53 -4.65 -34.44
CA GLU A 294 8.75 -5.80 -34.91
C GLU A 294 9.64 -7.03 -35.01
N ARG A 295 10.86 -6.92 -35.57
CA ARG A 295 11.82 -8.02 -35.64
C ARG A 295 12.38 -8.42 -34.28
N ALA A 296 12.57 -7.48 -33.36
CA ALA A 296 12.94 -7.78 -31.98
C ALA A 296 11.79 -8.48 -31.24
N MET A 297 10.54 -8.09 -31.51
CA MET A 297 9.33 -8.71 -30.99
C MET A 297 9.09 -10.09 -31.61
N GLU A 298 9.38 -10.32 -32.88
CA GLU A 298 9.36 -11.64 -33.52
C GLU A 298 10.41 -12.57 -32.89
N LEU A 299 11.63 -12.09 -32.65
CA LEU A 299 12.68 -12.84 -31.94
C LEU A 299 12.28 -13.14 -30.48
N LEU A 300 11.58 -12.21 -29.81
CA LEU A 300 10.98 -12.42 -28.49
C LEU A 300 9.84 -13.46 -28.55
N GLU A 301 8.97 -13.40 -29.55
CA GLU A 301 7.91 -14.39 -29.76
C GLU A 301 8.46 -15.77 -30.12
N GLU A 302 9.54 -15.86 -30.90
CA GLU A 302 10.22 -17.11 -31.22
C GLU A 302 10.88 -17.71 -29.97
N THR A 303 11.46 -16.88 -29.10
CA THR A 303 12.00 -17.31 -27.81
C THR A 303 10.91 -17.70 -26.82
N GLU A 304 9.75 -17.01 -26.80
CA GLU A 304 8.55 -17.39 -26.04
C GLU A 304 7.87 -18.67 -26.58
N LYS A 305 7.93 -18.90 -27.90
CA LYS A 305 7.41 -20.11 -28.55
C LYS A 305 8.31 -21.31 -28.33
N SER A 306 9.60 -21.11 -28.02
CA SER A 306 10.52 -22.19 -27.69
C SER A 306 10.04 -22.97 -26.45
N ASP A 307 10.16 -24.30 -26.51
CA ASP A 307 9.71 -25.19 -25.44
C ASP A 307 10.44 -24.95 -24.10
N ALA A 308 11.56 -24.20 -24.11
CA ALA A 308 12.27 -23.77 -22.92
C ALA A 308 11.52 -22.68 -22.14
N TYR A 309 10.78 -21.79 -22.81
CA TYR A 309 10.05 -20.68 -22.17
C TYR A 309 8.66 -21.11 -21.69
N LYS A 310 7.94 -21.93 -22.46
CA LYS A 310 6.62 -22.47 -22.10
C LYS A 310 6.64 -23.40 -20.87
N ASN A 311 7.79 -23.99 -20.57
CA ASN A 311 8.01 -24.83 -19.39
C ASN A 311 8.64 -24.06 -18.22
N SER A 312 8.82 -22.74 -18.32
CA SER A 312 9.39 -21.92 -17.25
C SER A 312 8.35 -21.68 -16.13
N PRO A 313 8.64 -22.06 -14.87
CA PRO A 313 7.70 -21.96 -13.76
C PRO A 313 7.66 -20.53 -13.17
N LEU A 314 7.36 -19.54 -14.00
CA LEU A 314 7.32 -18.14 -13.56
C LEU A 314 6.04 -17.84 -12.76
N CYS A 315 6.20 -17.65 -11.45
CA CYS A 315 5.18 -17.08 -10.58
C CYS A 315 4.85 -15.63 -10.97
N ALA A 316 3.71 -15.10 -10.52
CA ALA A 316 3.30 -13.70 -10.71
C ALA A 316 4.35 -12.66 -10.22
N CYS A 317 5.24 -13.08 -9.32
CA CYS A 317 6.39 -12.33 -8.82
C CYS A 317 7.54 -12.23 -9.82
N GLY A 318 7.93 -13.35 -10.45
CA GLY A 318 8.96 -13.38 -11.50
C GLY A 318 8.55 -12.58 -12.74
N ARG A 319 7.26 -12.67 -13.11
CA ARG A 319 6.69 -11.84 -14.19
C ARG A 319 6.73 -10.34 -13.89
N ARG A 320 6.55 -9.91 -12.64
CA ARG A 320 6.63 -8.48 -12.27
C ARG A 320 8.05 -7.91 -12.36
N ILE A 321 9.06 -8.73 -12.09
CA ILE A 321 10.47 -8.32 -12.21
C ILE A 321 10.84 -8.24 -13.70
N LEU A 322 10.46 -9.25 -14.50
CA LEU A 322 10.66 -9.23 -15.95
C LEU A 322 9.88 -8.10 -16.65
N GLN A 323 8.65 -7.81 -16.22
CA GLN A 323 7.86 -6.66 -16.72
C GLN A 323 8.46 -5.30 -16.35
N ALA A 324 9.31 -5.21 -15.33
CA ALA A 324 10.07 -4.01 -15.02
C ALA A 324 11.31 -3.86 -15.93
N TYR A 325 11.73 -4.95 -16.59
CA TYR A 325 12.87 -5.01 -17.51
C TYR A 325 12.51 -4.85 -18.98
N ILE A 326 11.24 -5.01 -19.38
CA ILE A 326 10.77 -4.60 -20.70
C ILE A 326 10.58 -3.08 -20.66
N PRO A 327 11.32 -2.27 -21.44
CA PRO A 327 11.06 -0.84 -21.53
C PRO A 327 9.78 -0.61 -22.36
N VAL A 328 8.60 -0.93 -21.80
CA VAL A 328 7.33 -0.44 -22.35
C VAL A 328 7.06 0.94 -21.76
N GLN A 329 7.86 1.90 -22.18
CA GLN A 329 7.48 3.31 -22.15
C GLN A 329 7.72 3.83 -23.56
N PRO A 330 6.69 3.97 -24.41
CA PRO A 330 6.85 4.82 -25.58
C PRO A 330 7.23 6.20 -25.06
N TYR A 331 8.31 6.77 -25.61
CA TYR A 331 8.60 8.19 -25.45
C TYR A 331 7.39 8.97 -26.00
N ARG A 332 6.42 9.22 -25.13
CA ARG A 332 5.24 10.01 -25.46
C ARG A 332 5.72 11.44 -25.56
N MET A 333 6.04 11.89 -26.78
CA MET A 333 6.19 13.31 -27.10
C MET A 333 4.83 13.99 -26.91
N GLN A 334 4.50 14.33 -25.65
CA GLN A 334 3.41 15.25 -25.38
C GLN A 334 3.92 16.66 -25.64
N GLY A 335 3.59 17.17 -26.82
CA GLY A 335 3.70 18.58 -27.12
C GLY A 335 2.84 19.41 -26.17
N THR A 336 3.48 20.29 -25.41
CA THR A 336 2.85 21.51 -24.91
C THR A 336 3.49 22.69 -25.63
N PRO A 337 2.73 23.62 -26.22
CA PRO A 337 3.31 24.82 -26.78
C PRO A 337 3.66 25.79 -25.64
N ARG A 338 4.78 26.52 -25.85
CA ARG A 338 5.31 27.67 -25.10
C ARG A 338 6.39 27.34 -24.06
N SER A 339 7.63 27.26 -24.50
CA SER A 339 8.59 28.38 -24.36
C SER A 339 9.94 28.01 -24.99
N SER A 340 10.53 29.01 -25.65
CA SER A 340 11.80 29.01 -26.36
C SER A 340 13.01 28.49 -25.55
N ASN A 341 13.93 27.85 -26.29
CA ASN A 341 15.33 27.56 -25.97
C ASN A 341 15.62 26.40 -25.00
N ALA A 342 15.50 25.18 -25.49
CA ALA A 342 16.36 24.08 -25.06
C ALA A 342 16.73 23.23 -26.28
N ALA A 343 17.96 23.37 -26.76
CA ALA A 343 18.52 22.43 -27.73
C ALA A 343 18.74 21.09 -27.00
N LEU A 344 18.02 20.05 -27.43
CA LEU A 344 18.29 18.68 -27.00
C LEU A 344 19.63 18.25 -27.63
N ALA A 345 20.63 18.00 -26.78
CA ALA A 345 21.92 17.50 -27.22
C ALA A 345 21.81 16.02 -27.60
N LEU A 346 22.08 15.71 -28.87
CA LEU A 346 22.29 14.35 -29.33
C LEU A 346 23.62 13.79 -28.79
N PRO A 347 23.77 12.46 -28.66
CA PRO A 347 25.04 11.85 -28.32
C PRO A 347 26.12 12.23 -29.35
N PRO A 348 27.40 12.38 -28.93
CA PRO A 348 28.48 12.76 -29.84
C PRO A 348 28.69 11.70 -30.94
N LEU A 349 28.90 12.17 -32.17
CA LEU A 349 29.16 11.33 -33.34
C LEU A 349 30.45 10.48 -33.17
N PRO A 350 30.54 9.32 -33.83
CA PRO A 350 31.74 8.48 -33.86
C PRO A 350 33.00 9.24 -34.33
N GLU A 351 34.18 8.89 -33.79
CA GLU A 351 35.46 9.59 -34.00
C GLU A 351 35.89 9.76 -35.47
N ARG A 352 35.37 8.93 -36.39
CA ARG A 352 35.60 9.05 -37.84
C ARG A 352 35.05 10.37 -38.40
N TYR A 353 33.95 10.88 -37.86
CA TYR A 353 33.30 12.12 -38.31
C TYR A 353 33.90 13.37 -37.67
N THR A 354 34.46 13.27 -36.46
CA THR A 354 35.20 14.39 -35.84
C THR A 354 36.57 14.60 -36.49
N ARG A 355 37.21 13.57 -37.05
CA ARG A 355 38.47 13.72 -37.82
C ARG A 355 38.26 14.44 -39.16
N ARG A 356 37.14 14.22 -39.86
CA ARG A 356 36.81 14.95 -41.10
C ARG A 356 36.53 16.43 -40.83
N HIS A 357 35.85 16.76 -39.74
CA HIS A 357 35.63 18.15 -39.32
C HIS A 357 36.93 18.92 -39.00
N LYS A 358 37.95 18.27 -38.42
CA LYS A 358 39.26 18.90 -38.23
C LYS A 358 40.02 19.18 -39.54
N ILE A 359 39.83 18.35 -40.55
CA ILE A 359 40.47 18.53 -41.88
C ILE A 359 39.81 19.70 -42.63
N ILE A 360 38.48 19.87 -42.49
CA ILE A 360 37.74 20.99 -43.10
C ILE A 360 38.04 22.31 -42.36
N ALA A 361 38.11 22.30 -41.02
CA ALA A 361 38.48 23.47 -40.22
C ALA A 361 39.91 23.98 -40.45
N SER A 362 40.84 23.13 -40.89
CA SER A 362 42.21 23.54 -41.25
C SER A 362 42.35 24.17 -42.65
N ARG A 363 41.31 24.06 -43.50
CA ARG A 363 41.32 24.60 -44.88
C ARG A 363 40.76 26.02 -45.00
N TYR A 364 40.05 26.49 -43.99
CA TYR A 364 39.54 27.85 -43.89
C TYR A 364 40.12 28.51 -42.64
N GLY A 365 41.37 28.98 -42.77
CA GLY A 365 42.03 29.74 -41.71
C GLY A 365 41.36 31.10 -41.49
N GLY A 366 41.08 31.44 -40.23
CA GLY A 366 40.72 32.80 -39.84
C GLY A 366 40.02 32.92 -38.47
N GLN A 367 40.83 33.00 -37.41
CA GLN A 367 40.63 33.66 -36.10
C GLN A 367 39.30 33.49 -35.32
N LEU A 368 39.44 32.92 -34.10
CA LEU A 368 38.53 33.09 -32.97
C LEU A 368 38.56 34.54 -32.45
#